data_AF-J5QYM1-F1
#
_entry.id   AF-J5QYM1-F1
#
_cell.length_a   1.000
_cell.length_b   1.000
_cell.length_c   1.000
_cell.angle_alpha   90.00
_cell.angle_beta   90.00
_cell.angle_gamma   90.00
#
_symmetry.space_group_name_H-M   'P 1'
#
loop_
_entity.id
_entity.type
_entity.pdbx_description
1 polymer ?
#
loop_
_entity_poly.entity_id
_entity_poly.type
_entity_poly.pdbx_seq_one_letter_code
_entity_poly.pdbx_strand_id
1 'polypeptide(L)'
;MKFSTTALIAAFAATAAAETCFPSWICDSIGAEGFSCDSDDCRSFRASVRDQLYAGAGIMFSNGDDASRAVAERKLAAANAVNNYINGN
;
A
#
# COMPACT_ATOMS: atom_id res chain seq x y z
N MET A 1 11.45 -12.65 -30.25
CA MET A 1 10.83 -12.74 -28.91
C MET A 1 11.21 -11.51 -28.11
N LYS A 2 10.25 -10.68 -27.69
CA LYS A 2 10.06 -10.20 -26.30
C LYS A 2 9.02 -9.06 -26.30
N PHE A 3 7.83 -9.44 -25.83
CA PHE A 3 6.88 -8.75 -24.93
C PHE A 3 7.19 -7.30 -24.55
N SER A 4 6.24 -6.42 -24.24
CA SER A 4 4.77 -6.37 -24.32
C SER A 4 4.43 -5.00 -23.73
N THR A 5 3.46 -4.34 -24.34
CA THR A 5 2.44 -3.50 -23.70
C THR A 5 2.65 -3.03 -22.25
N THR A 6 2.80 -1.72 -22.10
CA THR A 6 2.23 -0.99 -20.96
C THR A 6 1.86 0.42 -21.46
N ALA A 7 0.77 0.53 -22.23
CA ALA A 7 -0.57 0.84 -21.75
C ALA A 7 -0.70 2.29 -21.27
N LEU A 8 -1.32 3.11 -22.13
CA LEU A 8 -1.94 4.39 -21.83
C LEU A 8 -2.74 4.32 -20.54
N ILE A 9 -2.63 5.34 -19.68
CA ILE A 9 -3.77 5.77 -18.86
C ILE A 9 -3.81 7.29 -18.89
N ALA A 10 -4.73 7.80 -19.71
CA ALA A 10 -5.16 9.19 -19.73
C ALA A 10 -6.10 9.47 -18.54
N ALA A 11 -6.10 10.72 -18.11
CA ALA A 11 -6.87 11.27 -17.01
C ALA A 11 -8.38 10.95 -17.05
N PHE A 12 -8.94 10.67 -15.87
CA PHE A 12 -10.36 10.87 -15.58
C PHE A 12 -10.48 11.72 -14.32
N ALA A 13 -10.97 12.95 -14.48
CA ALA A 13 -11.51 13.75 -13.40
C ALA A 13 -13.01 13.46 -13.30
N ALA A 14 -13.46 12.90 -12.18
CA ALA A 14 -14.87 12.84 -11.81
C ALA A 14 -14.97 13.16 -10.31
N THR A 15 -15.46 14.36 -10.02
CA THR A 15 -15.67 14.91 -8.67
C THR A 15 -16.80 14.17 -7.94
N ALA A 16 -16.45 13.28 -7.02
CA ALA A 16 -17.04 13.23 -5.69
C ALA A 16 -15.92 13.64 -4.73
N ALA A 17 -16.16 13.94 -3.45
CA ALA A 17 -15.02 14.04 -2.52
C ALA A 17 -14.20 12.76 -2.72
N ALA A 18 -12.93 12.86 -3.12
CA ALA A 18 -12.09 11.68 -3.22
C ALA A 18 -11.98 11.14 -1.80
N GLU A 19 -12.91 10.26 -1.43
CA GLU A 19 -12.82 9.46 -0.23
C GLU A 19 -11.62 8.56 -0.49
N THR A 20 -10.45 9.09 -0.17
CA THR A 20 -9.19 8.38 -0.28
C THR A 20 -9.43 7.01 0.33
N CYS A 21 -9.04 5.95 -0.38
CA CYS A 21 -9.22 4.58 0.08
C CYS A 21 -8.62 4.38 1.47
N PHE A 22 -7.70 5.25 1.87
CA PHE A 22 -7.19 5.33 3.22
C PHE A 22 -7.42 6.71 3.82
N PRO A 23 -7.71 6.82 5.12
CA PRO A 23 -7.66 8.10 5.80
C PRO A 23 -6.22 8.67 5.76
N SER A 24 -6.11 9.99 5.86
CA SER A 24 -4.85 10.73 5.72
C SER A 24 -3.72 10.23 6.64
N TRP A 25 -4.03 9.77 7.85
CA TRP A 25 -3.05 9.24 8.80
C TRP A 25 -2.47 7.87 8.41
N ILE A 26 -3.23 7.02 7.68
CA ILE A 26 -2.69 5.78 7.09
C ILE A 26 -1.97 6.09 5.79
N CYS A 27 -2.52 7.03 5.03
CA CYS A 27 -2.02 7.43 3.73
C CYS A 27 -0.56 7.89 3.78
N ASP A 28 -0.17 8.68 4.80
CA ASP A 28 1.22 9.10 5.01
C ASP A 28 2.17 7.89 5.18
N SER A 29 1.75 6.89 5.96
CA SER A 29 2.54 5.68 6.21
C SER A 29 2.68 4.77 4.99
N ILE A 30 1.62 4.56 4.21
CA ILE A 30 1.69 3.75 2.99
C ILE A 30 2.34 4.50 1.81
N GLY A 31 2.21 5.83 1.79
CA GLY A 31 2.85 6.71 0.82
C GLY A 31 4.37 6.71 0.96
N ALA A 32 4.87 6.66 2.19
CA ALA A 32 6.30 6.46 2.47
C ALA A 32 6.84 5.13 1.89
N GLU A 33 5.97 4.13 1.71
CA GLU A 33 6.29 2.83 1.14
C GLU A 33 6.06 2.78 -0.40
N GLY A 34 5.65 3.89 -1.00
CA GLY A 34 5.44 4.04 -2.44
C GLY A 34 4.04 3.69 -2.94
N PHE A 35 3.07 3.50 -2.05
CA PHE A 35 1.68 3.23 -2.43
C PHE A 35 0.88 4.52 -2.56
N SER A 36 0.02 4.59 -3.58
CA SER A 36 -1.02 5.63 -3.66
C SER A 36 -2.10 5.39 -2.61
N CYS A 37 -2.81 6.45 -2.21
CA CYS A 37 -3.91 6.35 -1.26
C CYS A 37 -5.29 6.42 -1.92
N ASP A 38 -5.30 6.64 -3.22
CA ASP A 38 -6.47 6.81 -4.07
C ASP A 38 -6.52 5.64 -5.06
N SER A 39 -7.70 5.06 -5.21
CA SER A 39 -7.94 3.95 -6.14
C SER A 39 -9.44 3.81 -6.42
N ASP A 40 -9.78 3.36 -7.62
CA ASP A 40 -11.16 3.16 -8.06
C ASP A 40 -11.84 2.00 -7.31
N ASP A 41 -11.07 0.96 -6.93
CA ASP A 41 -11.55 -0.18 -6.14
C ASP A 41 -10.89 -0.23 -4.76
N CYS A 42 -11.38 0.60 -3.84
CA CYS A 42 -10.79 0.70 -2.50
C CYS A 42 -10.74 -0.62 -1.74
N ARG A 43 -11.71 -1.52 -1.93
CA ARG A 43 -11.76 -2.79 -1.19
C ARG A 43 -10.60 -3.71 -1.59
N SER A 44 -10.41 -3.97 -2.87
CA SER A 44 -9.33 -4.82 -3.38
C SER A 44 -7.99 -4.12 -3.24
N PHE A 45 -7.95 -2.80 -3.44
CA PHE A 45 -6.74 -2.01 -3.26
C PHE A 45 -6.23 -2.07 -1.82
N ARG A 46 -7.11 -1.88 -0.83
CA ARG A 46 -6.76 -2.00 0.59
C ARG A 46 -6.16 -3.37 0.93
N ALA A 47 -6.78 -4.43 0.44
CA ALA A 47 -6.30 -5.80 0.63
C ALA A 47 -4.93 -6.02 -0.04
N SER A 48 -4.72 -5.48 -1.24
CA SER A 48 -3.45 -5.57 -1.97
C SER A 48 -2.32 -4.80 -1.28
N VAL A 49 -2.56 -3.57 -0.84
CA VAL A 49 -1.57 -2.76 -0.10
C VAL A 49 -1.15 -3.47 1.18
N ARG A 50 -2.12 -4.01 1.93
CA ARG A 50 -1.85 -4.83 3.14
C ARG A 50 -0.93 -6.00 2.83
N ASP A 51 -1.25 -6.77 1.79
CA ASP A 51 -0.50 -7.99 1.43
C ASP A 51 0.92 -7.65 0.98
N GLN A 52 1.10 -6.60 0.17
CA GLN A 52 2.42 -6.13 -0.26
C GLN A 52 3.26 -5.60 0.90
N LEU A 53 2.66 -4.93 1.88
CA LEU A 53 3.37 -4.48 3.08
C LEU A 53 3.82 -5.66 3.96
N TYR A 54 2.96 -6.66 4.18
CA TYR A 54 3.34 -7.89 4.90
C TYR A 54 4.42 -8.68 4.16
N ALA A 55 4.29 -8.86 2.85
CA ALA A 55 5.29 -9.54 2.03
C ALA A 55 6.63 -8.79 2.08
N GLY A 56 6.61 -7.47 1.94
CA GLY A 56 7.81 -6.63 2.07
C GLY A 56 8.46 -6.74 3.44
N ALA A 57 7.68 -6.70 4.53
CA ALA A 57 8.17 -6.91 5.88
C ALA A 57 8.82 -8.30 6.04
N GLY A 58 8.16 -9.36 5.57
CA GLY A 58 8.67 -10.73 5.63
C GLY A 58 9.99 -10.93 4.87
N ILE A 59 10.13 -10.32 3.69
CA ILE A 59 11.37 -10.34 2.90
C ILE A 59 12.52 -9.67 3.68
N MET A 60 12.25 -8.56 4.36
CA MET A 60 13.28 -7.83 5.11
C MET A 60 13.67 -8.53 6.42
N PHE A 61 12.73 -9.15 7.14
CA PHE A 61 13.05 -10.02 8.27
C PHE A 61 13.91 -11.22 7.85
N SER A 62 13.69 -11.75 6.65
CA SER A 62 14.45 -12.88 6.12
C SER A 62 15.87 -12.52 5.69
N ASN A 63 16.14 -11.25 5.38
CA ASN A 63 17.48 -10.78 4.97
C ASN A 63 18.44 -10.56 6.17
N GLY A 64 17.96 -10.54 7.40
CA GLY A 64 18.80 -10.59 8.61
C GLY A 64 19.64 -9.36 8.93
N ASP A 65 19.53 -8.27 8.16
CA ASP A 65 20.29 -7.03 8.38
C ASP A 65 19.53 -6.07 9.33
N ASP A 66 20.22 -5.45 10.29
CA ASP A 66 19.62 -4.53 11.26
C ASP A 66 18.91 -3.33 10.60
N ALA A 67 19.41 -2.84 9.47
CA ALA A 67 18.73 -1.79 8.71
C ALA A 67 17.46 -2.32 8.04
N SER A 68 17.46 -3.58 7.60
CA SER A 68 16.28 -4.25 7.04
C SER A 68 15.21 -4.49 8.12
N ARG A 69 15.61 -4.75 9.36
CA ARG A 69 14.67 -4.92 10.49
C ARG A 69 13.87 -3.65 10.78
N ALA A 70 14.52 -2.49 10.84
CA ALA A 70 13.82 -1.22 11.09
C ALA A 70 12.85 -0.82 9.95
N VAL A 71 13.14 -1.22 8.71
CA VAL A 71 12.22 -1.02 7.59
C VAL A 71 11.09 -2.08 7.62
N ALA A 72 11.39 -3.31 8.01
CA ALA A 72 10.39 -4.37 8.21
C ALA A 72 9.37 -4.02 9.28
N GLU A 73 9.81 -3.47 10.41
CA GLU A 73 8.93 -3.02 11.49
C GLU A 73 8.01 -1.87 11.05
N ARG A 74 8.53 -0.92 10.25
CA ARG A 74 7.73 0.16 9.68
C ARG A 74 6.68 -0.35 8.70
N LYS A 75 7.05 -1.25 7.78
CA LYS A 75 6.10 -1.89 6.87
C LYS A 75 5.04 -2.70 7.61
N LEU A 76 5.43 -3.41 8.67
CA LEU A 76 4.51 -4.18 9.49
C LEU A 76 3.52 -3.28 10.24
N ALA A 77 3.99 -2.15 10.78
CA ALA A 77 3.15 -1.16 11.42
C ALA A 77 2.12 -0.56 10.44
N ALA A 78 2.55 -0.21 9.22
CA ALA A 78 1.66 0.26 8.17
C ALA A 78 0.66 -0.82 7.75
N ALA A 79 1.10 -2.08 7.59
CA ALA A 79 0.23 -3.21 7.27
C ALA A 79 -0.84 -3.43 8.35
N ASN A 80 -0.46 -3.35 9.62
CA ASN A 80 -1.38 -3.46 10.75
C ASN A 80 -2.35 -2.29 10.82
N ALA A 81 -1.92 -1.06 10.56
CA ALA A 81 -2.80 0.10 10.51
C ALA A 81 -3.86 -0.04 9.41
N VAL A 82 -3.43 -0.47 8.21
CA VAL A 82 -4.32 -0.82 7.10
C VAL A 82 -5.27 -1.96 7.50
N ASN A 83 -4.76 -3.01 8.15
CA ASN A 83 -5.58 -4.15 8.56
C ASN A 83 -6.63 -3.77 9.60
N ASN A 84 -6.29 -2.96 10.60
CA ASN A 84 -7.26 -2.47 11.60
C ASN A 84 -8.35 -1.63 10.94
N TYR A 85 -7.97 -0.75 10.01
CA TYR A 85 -8.93 0.05 9.26
C TYR A 85 -9.86 -0.79 8.37
N ILE A 86 -9.35 -1.82 7.69
CA ILE A 86 -10.18 -2.74 6.89
C ILE A 86 -11.15 -3.53 7.78
N ASN A 87 -10.70 -3.98 8.95
CA ASN A 87 -11.50 -4.82 9.86
C ASN A 87 -12.39 -4.00 10.82
N GLY A 88 -12.33 -2.66 10.78
CA GLY A 88 -13.19 -1.78 11.56
C GLY A 88 -12.92 -1.79 13.07
N ASN A 89 -11.65 -1.99 13.47
CA ASN A 89 -11.24 -1.92 14.88
C ASN A 89 -10.72 -0.52 15.24
#